data_AF-A0A2E0FII4-F1
#
_entry.id   AF-A0A2E0FII4-F1
#
_cell.length_a   1.000
_cell.length_b   1.000
_cell.length_c   1.000
_cell.angle_alpha   90.00
_cell.angle_beta   90.00
_cell.angle_gamma   90.00
#
_symmetry.space_group_name_H-M   'P 1'
#
loop_
_entity.id
_entity.type
_entity.pdbx_description
1 polymer ?
#
loop_
_entity_poly.entity_id
_entity_poly.type
_entity_poly.pdbx_seq_one_letter_code
_entity_poly.pdbx_strand_id
1 'polypeptide(L)'
;MEKIQLDIVGLSYSQTQSGAYALVLAEADGRRRLPIIIGGFEAQAIAIELESMAPSRPLTHDLFKSFAQEFSIEITEVLIYNLVEGIFYAKIVCIHNGKTVEIDSRTSDAIALAVRFNCPIFTYEFILSSAGIILEDQGISEEMEDLNIEELTSIQNEPLESISLEELETKLNEAIANEDYESASRIRDEIDRRKSN
;
A
#
# COMPACT_ATOMS: atom_id res chain seq x y z
N MET A 1 0.32 -6.73 -20.61
CA MET A 1 -0.05 -7.48 -19.40
C MET A 1 -1.51 -7.21 -19.15
N GLU A 2 -2.26 -8.23 -18.72
CA GLU A 2 -3.69 -8.10 -18.41
C GLU A 2 -3.86 -7.27 -17.13
N LYS A 3 -4.77 -6.30 -17.15
CA LYS A 3 -5.08 -5.45 -16.00
C LYS A 3 -6.16 -6.11 -15.16
N ILE A 4 -5.99 -6.08 -13.85
CA ILE A 4 -6.93 -6.61 -12.88
C ILE A 4 -7.56 -5.43 -12.15
N GLN A 5 -8.89 -5.35 -12.15
CA GLN A 5 -9.62 -4.27 -11.51
C GLN A 5 -9.60 -4.43 -9.99
N LEU A 6 -9.46 -3.30 -9.31
CA LEU A 6 -9.49 -3.19 -7.86
C LEU A 6 -10.61 -2.26 -7.40
N ASP A 7 -11.27 -2.65 -6.32
CA ASP A 7 -12.28 -1.85 -5.62
C ASP A 7 -11.77 -1.46 -4.23
N ILE A 8 -12.11 -0.26 -3.74
CA ILE A 8 -11.73 0.15 -2.40
C ILE A 8 -12.69 -0.48 -1.39
N VAL A 9 -12.15 -1.29 -0.48
CA VAL A 9 -12.94 -1.92 0.60
C VAL A 9 -13.05 -0.98 1.79
N GLY A 10 -11.95 -0.34 2.17
CA GLY A 10 -11.93 0.52 3.35
C GLY A 10 -10.54 1.00 3.73
N LEU A 11 -10.52 1.80 4.79
CA LEU A 11 -9.35 2.39 5.43
C LEU A 11 -9.38 1.99 6.91
N SER A 12 -8.29 1.44 7.43
CA SER A 12 -8.13 1.13 8.85
C SER A 12 -6.88 1.79 9.42
N TYR A 13 -6.90 2.13 10.72
CA TYR A 13 -5.72 2.68 11.39
C TYR A 13 -4.66 1.59 11.55
N SER A 14 -3.40 1.91 11.24
CA SER A 14 -2.30 0.98 11.43
C SER A 14 -1.91 0.91 12.90
N GLN A 15 -2.06 -0.26 13.51
CA GLN A 15 -1.65 -0.49 14.91
C GLN A 15 -0.12 -0.57 15.06
N THR A 16 0.60 -0.91 13.98
CA THR A 16 2.05 -1.13 14.01
C THR A 16 2.87 0.11 13.72
N GLN A 17 2.26 1.13 13.09
CA GLN A 17 2.94 2.38 12.76
C GLN A 17 2.05 3.59 13.10
N SER A 18 2.44 4.31 14.16
CA SER A 18 1.73 5.50 14.62
C SER A 18 1.52 6.53 13.50
N GLY A 19 0.27 6.92 13.27
CA GLY A 19 -0.11 7.90 12.25
C GLY A 19 -0.18 7.35 10.82
N ALA A 20 -0.02 6.04 10.63
CA ALA A 20 -0.24 5.37 9.36
C ALA A 20 -1.62 4.70 9.30
N TYR A 21 -2.11 4.50 8.08
CA TYR A 21 -3.37 3.84 7.79
C TYR A 21 -3.14 2.75 6.74
N ALA A 22 -3.88 1.67 6.82
CA ALA A 22 -3.95 0.64 5.80
C ALA A 22 -5.14 0.90 4.89
N LEU A 23 -4.87 1.15 3.61
CA LEU A 23 -5.86 1.18 2.55
C LEU A 23 -5.99 -0.23 1.96
N VAL A 24 -7.20 -0.78 1.97
CA VAL A 24 -7.46 -2.14 1.48
C VAL A 24 -8.16 -2.08 0.13
N LEU A 25 -7.51 -2.60 -0.90
CA LEU A 25 -8.07 -2.75 -2.24
C LEU A 25 -8.44 -4.22 -2.51
N ALA A 26 -9.65 -4.49 -2.97
CA ALA A 26 -10.10 -5.83 -3.34
C ALA A 26 -9.99 -6.07 -4.84
N GLU A 27 -9.52 -7.25 -5.23
CA GLU A 27 -9.73 -7.76 -6.58
C GLU A 27 -11.23 -7.90 -6.86
N ALA A 28 -11.74 -7.22 -7.90
CA ALA A 28 -13.18 -7.15 -8.18
C ALA A 28 -13.81 -8.54 -8.40
N ASP A 29 -13.14 -9.41 -9.15
CA ASP A 29 -13.59 -10.77 -9.46
C ASP A 29 -12.82 -11.84 -8.67
N GLY A 30 -12.33 -11.51 -7.47
CA GLY A 30 -11.45 -12.37 -6.70
C GLY A 30 -11.53 -12.23 -5.18
N ARG A 31 -10.80 -13.11 -4.50
CA ARG A 31 -10.70 -13.13 -3.03
C ARG A 31 -9.46 -12.42 -2.51
N ARG A 32 -8.60 -11.94 -3.40
CA ARG A 32 -7.37 -11.25 -3.02
C ARG A 32 -7.67 -9.83 -2.59
N ARG A 33 -6.90 -9.36 -1.61
CA ARG A 33 -6.86 -7.99 -1.13
C ARG A 33 -5.43 -7.49 -1.21
N LEU A 34 -5.24 -6.25 -1.63
CA LEU A 34 -3.95 -5.58 -1.70
C LEU A 34 -3.92 -4.48 -0.62
N PRO A 35 -3.24 -4.70 0.51
CA PRO A 35 -3.07 -3.69 1.54
C PRO A 35 -1.97 -2.69 1.12
N ILE A 36 -2.24 -1.40 1.29
CA ILE A 36 -1.29 -0.32 0.99
C ILE A 36 -1.22 0.62 2.20
N ILE A 37 -0.02 0.77 2.77
CA ILE A 37 0.19 1.67 3.90
C ILE A 37 0.35 3.10 3.40
N ILE A 38 -0.43 4.01 3.97
CA ILE A 38 -0.44 5.44 3.65
C ILE A 38 -0.39 6.29 4.92
N GLY A 39 0.01 7.55 4.79
CA GLY A 39 -0.02 8.50 5.90
C GLY A 39 -1.43 8.98 6.24
N GLY A 40 -1.58 9.57 7.42
CA GLY A 40 -2.88 10.09 7.88
C GLY A 40 -3.47 11.19 7.00
N PHE A 41 -2.64 12.07 6.43
CA PHE A 41 -3.13 13.12 5.51
C PHE A 41 -3.66 12.53 4.21
N GLU A 42 -2.97 11.53 3.66
CA GLU A 42 -3.40 10.79 2.49
C GLU A 42 -4.71 10.03 2.75
N ALA A 43 -4.78 9.32 3.88
CA ALA A 43 -5.99 8.60 4.29
C ALA A 43 -7.18 9.53 4.44
N GLN A 44 -6.98 10.69 5.09
CA GLN A 44 -8.02 11.70 5.22
C GLN A 44 -8.52 12.21 3.86
N ALA A 45 -7.60 12.46 2.91
CA ALA A 45 -7.97 12.94 1.57
C ALA A 45 -8.84 11.93 0.80
N ILE A 46 -8.61 10.63 1.01
CA ILE A 46 -9.41 9.56 0.42
C ILE A 46 -10.75 9.41 1.16
N ALA A 47 -10.72 9.35 2.49
CA ALA A 47 -11.89 9.13 3.34
C ALA A 47 -12.99 10.18 3.13
N ILE A 48 -12.62 11.47 3.04
CA ILE A 48 -13.58 12.57 2.83
C ILE A 48 -14.44 12.33 1.59
N GLU A 49 -13.84 11.87 0.48
CA GLU A 49 -14.58 11.61 -0.75
C GLU A 49 -15.39 10.30 -0.65
N LEU A 50 -14.83 9.24 -0.06
CA LEU A 50 -15.55 7.98 0.14
C LEU A 50 -16.81 8.16 1.00
N GLU A 51 -16.74 9.02 2.01
CA GLU A 51 -17.87 9.37 2.89
C GLU A 51 -18.81 10.41 2.25
N SER A 52 -18.56 10.83 1.00
CA SER A 52 -19.32 11.85 0.29
C SER A 52 -19.43 13.17 1.06
N MET A 53 -18.41 13.51 1.86
CA MET A 53 -18.35 14.75 2.61
C MET A 53 -17.91 15.89 1.70
N ALA A 54 -18.75 16.92 1.57
CA ALA A 54 -18.41 18.12 0.82
C ALA A 54 -17.79 19.19 1.75
N PRO A 55 -16.48 19.48 1.66
CA PRO A 55 -15.85 20.53 2.45
C PRO A 55 -16.36 21.92 2.01
N SER A 56 -16.33 22.90 2.91
CA SER A 56 -16.77 24.28 2.63
C SER A 56 -15.88 25.00 1.60
N ARG A 57 -14.65 24.51 1.41
CA ARG A 57 -13.66 24.98 0.45
C ARG A 57 -13.01 23.77 -0.22
N PRO A 58 -12.67 23.84 -1.52
CA PRO A 58 -11.98 22.75 -2.21
C PRO A 58 -10.64 22.43 -1.53
N LEU A 59 -10.39 21.15 -1.28
CA LEU A 59 -9.09 20.63 -0.87
C LEU A 59 -8.20 20.40 -2.10
N THR A 60 -6.97 19.92 -1.87
CA THR A 60 -5.95 19.76 -2.93
C THR A 60 -6.44 18.90 -4.10
N HIS A 61 -7.02 17.73 -3.83
CA HIS A 61 -7.50 16.84 -4.89
C HIS A 61 -8.80 17.34 -5.54
N ASP A 62 -9.62 18.13 -4.83
CA ASP A 62 -10.79 18.80 -5.40
C ASP A 62 -10.37 19.90 -6.38
N LEU A 63 -9.36 20.70 -5.99
CA LEU A 63 -8.73 21.71 -6.85
C LEU A 63 -8.15 21.04 -8.10
N PHE A 64 -7.49 19.88 -7.95
CA PHE A 64 -6.96 19.12 -9.08
C PHE A 64 -8.08 18.63 -10.01
N LYS A 65 -9.20 18.16 -9.45
CA LYS A 65 -10.38 17.79 -10.23
C LYS A 65 -10.92 18.96 -11.06
N SER A 66 -11.14 20.12 -10.42
CA SER A 66 -11.59 21.32 -11.12
C SER A 66 -10.60 21.78 -12.18
N PHE A 67 -9.30 21.74 -11.88
CA PHE A 67 -8.25 22.07 -12.84
C PHE A 67 -8.30 21.15 -14.07
N ALA A 68 -8.30 19.82 -13.87
CA ALA A 68 -8.38 18.88 -14.98
C ALA A 68 -9.63 19.09 -15.84
N GLN A 69 -10.78 19.33 -15.21
CA GLN A 69 -12.04 19.60 -15.91
C GLN A 69 -11.98 20.89 -16.74
N GLU A 70 -11.45 21.98 -16.20
CA GLU A 70 -11.31 23.26 -16.90
C GLU A 70 -10.39 23.14 -18.13
N PHE A 71 -9.35 22.32 -18.02
CA PHE A 71 -8.42 22.04 -19.12
C PHE A 71 -8.85 20.86 -20.01
N SER A 72 -10.08 20.35 -19.85
CA SER A 72 -10.63 19.22 -20.62
C SER A 72 -9.69 18.01 -20.64
N ILE A 73 -9.15 17.67 -19.46
CA ILE A 73 -8.36 16.46 -19.21
C ILE A 73 -9.29 15.42 -18.60
N GLU A 74 -9.44 14.30 -19.27
CA GLU A 74 -10.24 13.17 -18.81
C GLU A 74 -9.32 12.15 -18.13
N ILE A 75 -9.46 11.95 -16.82
CA ILE A 75 -8.77 10.85 -16.14
C ILE A 75 -9.55 9.56 -16.39
N THR A 76 -8.94 8.63 -17.11
CA THR A 76 -9.62 7.41 -17.55
C THR A 76 -9.44 6.25 -16.60
N GLU A 77 -8.28 6.15 -15.94
CA GLU A 77 -7.97 5.07 -15.01
C GLU A 77 -6.75 5.41 -14.15
N VAL A 78 -6.59 4.65 -13.07
CA VAL A 78 -5.36 4.59 -12.27
C VAL A 78 -4.79 3.18 -12.38
N LEU A 79 -3.47 3.08 -12.55
CA LEU A 79 -2.78 1.80 -12.63
C LEU A 79 -1.63 1.74 -11.62
N ILE A 80 -1.74 0.84 -10.66
CA ILE A 80 -0.63 0.41 -9.81
C ILE A 80 0.20 -0.56 -10.64
N TYR A 81 1.36 -0.10 -11.11
CA TYR A 81 2.09 -0.79 -12.18
C TYR A 81 3.38 -1.45 -11.73
N ASN A 82 3.88 -1.13 -10.54
CA ASN A 82 5.11 -1.72 -10.03
C ASN A 82 5.12 -1.80 -8.50
N LEU A 83 5.95 -2.71 -7.99
CA LEU A 83 6.27 -2.88 -6.59
C LEU A 83 7.78 -3.13 -6.48
N VAL A 84 8.50 -2.23 -5.82
CA VAL A 84 9.95 -2.34 -5.61
C VAL A 84 10.22 -2.07 -4.14
N GLU A 85 10.87 -3.01 -3.45
CA GLU A 85 11.25 -2.87 -2.03
C GLU A 85 10.06 -2.47 -1.13
N GLY A 86 8.88 -3.04 -1.37
CA GLY A 86 7.66 -2.72 -0.62
C GLY A 86 6.98 -1.40 -1.01
N ILE A 87 7.53 -0.65 -1.97
CA ILE A 87 6.99 0.62 -2.44
C ILE A 87 6.19 0.39 -3.72
N PHE A 88 4.90 0.72 -3.66
CA PHE A 88 4.00 0.69 -4.81
C PHE A 88 4.17 1.94 -5.68
N TYR A 89 4.25 1.73 -6.99
CA TYR A 89 4.26 2.80 -7.99
C TYR A 89 2.93 2.79 -8.73
N ALA A 90 2.36 3.98 -8.89
CA ALA A 90 1.12 4.16 -9.62
C ALA A 90 1.30 5.17 -10.75
N LYS A 91 0.42 5.10 -11.73
CA LYS A 91 0.26 6.12 -12.75
C LYS A 91 -1.21 6.46 -12.93
N ILE A 92 -1.45 7.71 -13.25
CA ILE A 92 -2.75 8.22 -13.65
C ILE A 92 -2.73 8.23 -15.18
N VAL A 93 -3.68 7.54 -15.80
CA VAL A 93 -3.85 7.56 -17.25
C VAL A 93 -4.95 8.54 -17.57
N CYS A 94 -4.66 9.49 -18.45
CA CYS A 94 -5.63 10.49 -18.87
C CYS A 94 -5.62 10.68 -20.39
N ILE A 95 -6.72 11.22 -20.91
CA ILE A 95 -6.87 11.64 -22.29
C ILE A 95 -6.86 13.17 -22.32
N HIS A 96 -5.99 13.72 -23.16
CA HIS A 96 -5.96 15.15 -23.46
C HIS A 96 -5.77 15.34 -24.96
N ASN A 97 -6.66 16.09 -25.61
CA ASN A 97 -6.66 16.31 -27.06
C ASN A 97 -6.59 15.01 -27.88
N GLY A 98 -7.32 13.98 -27.44
CA GLY A 98 -7.35 12.66 -28.08
C GLY A 98 -6.06 11.83 -27.93
N LYS A 99 -5.10 12.29 -27.12
CA LYS A 99 -3.88 11.54 -26.80
C LYS A 99 -3.95 10.99 -25.39
N THR A 100 -3.56 9.74 -25.25
CA THR A 100 -3.35 9.11 -23.94
C THR A 100 -2.03 9.60 -23.36
N VAL A 101 -2.06 10.07 -22.12
CA VAL A 101 -0.91 10.52 -21.34
C VAL A 101 -0.87 9.72 -20.04
N GLU A 102 0.32 9.31 -19.64
CA GLU A 102 0.55 8.64 -18.37
C GLU A 102 1.35 9.56 -17.46
N ILE A 103 0.88 9.76 -16.24
CA ILE A 103 1.51 10.63 -15.25
C ILE A 103 1.88 9.77 -14.05
N ASP A 104 3.18 9.74 -13.72
CA ASP A 104 3.68 9.05 -12.54
C ASP A 104 3.10 9.67 -11.27
N SER A 105 2.70 8.81 -10.33
CA SER A 105 1.99 9.24 -9.13
C SER A 105 2.25 8.30 -7.96
N ARG A 106 2.23 8.84 -6.74
CA ARG A 106 2.14 8.00 -5.54
C ARG A 106 0.79 7.31 -5.54
N THR A 107 0.77 6.08 -5.06
CA THR A 107 -0.45 5.26 -5.03
C THR A 107 -1.59 5.93 -4.25
N SER A 108 -1.29 6.62 -3.15
CA SER A 108 -2.27 7.38 -2.37
C SER A 108 -2.92 8.52 -3.17
N ASP A 109 -2.14 9.32 -3.88
CA ASP A 109 -2.64 10.44 -4.69
C ASP A 109 -3.47 9.95 -5.87
N ALA A 110 -2.99 8.90 -6.55
CA ALA A 110 -3.69 8.29 -7.65
C ALA A 110 -5.06 7.78 -7.21
N ILE A 111 -5.14 7.05 -6.08
CA ILE A 111 -6.41 6.56 -5.54
C ILE A 111 -7.33 7.71 -5.10
N ALA A 112 -6.81 8.74 -4.44
CA ALA A 112 -7.60 9.91 -4.06
C ALA A 112 -8.23 10.62 -5.27
N LEU A 113 -7.57 10.61 -6.42
CA LEU A 113 -8.13 11.10 -7.69
C LEU A 113 -9.10 10.09 -8.30
N ALA A 114 -8.82 8.79 -8.24
CA ALA A 114 -9.70 7.77 -8.79
C ALA A 114 -11.11 7.85 -8.16
N VAL A 115 -11.19 8.00 -6.84
CA VAL A 115 -12.47 8.17 -6.14
C VAL A 115 -13.19 9.43 -6.61
N ARG A 116 -12.47 10.57 -6.69
CA ARG A 116 -13.05 11.86 -7.08
C ARG A 116 -13.50 11.92 -8.53
N PHE A 117 -12.79 11.28 -9.44
CA PHE A 117 -13.13 11.20 -10.85
C PHE A 117 -14.05 10.04 -11.17
N ASN A 118 -14.30 9.16 -10.19
CA ASN A 118 -15.04 7.92 -10.37
C ASN A 118 -14.47 7.07 -11.52
N CYS A 119 -13.14 6.96 -11.58
CA CYS A 119 -12.44 6.16 -12.59
C CYS A 119 -11.94 4.84 -11.99
N PRO A 120 -11.82 3.78 -12.82
CA PRO A 120 -11.39 2.48 -12.36
C PRO A 120 -9.93 2.46 -11.89
N ILE A 121 -9.67 1.64 -10.88
CA ILE A 121 -8.33 1.36 -10.35
C ILE A 121 -7.93 -0.02 -10.84
N PHE A 122 -6.70 -0.14 -11.35
CA PHE A 122 -6.15 -1.39 -11.85
C PHE A 122 -4.80 -1.71 -11.23
N THR A 123 -4.44 -2.99 -11.30
CA THR A 123 -3.11 -3.51 -11.00
C THR A 123 -2.74 -4.64 -11.97
N TYR A 124 -1.57 -5.23 -11.79
CA TYR A 124 -1.11 -6.41 -12.52
C TYR A 124 -1.02 -7.65 -11.63
N GLU A 125 -1.12 -8.82 -12.25
CA GLU A 125 -1.10 -10.13 -11.58
C GLU A 125 0.14 -10.33 -10.70
N PHE A 126 1.32 -9.90 -11.16
CA PHE A 126 2.55 -10.07 -10.37
C PHE A 126 2.54 -9.27 -9.07
N ILE A 127 1.81 -8.15 -9.01
CA ILE A 127 1.69 -7.33 -7.80
C ILE A 127 0.74 -8.02 -6.81
N LEU A 128 -0.40 -8.53 -7.29
CA LEU A 128 -1.32 -9.32 -6.47
C LEU A 128 -0.71 -10.63 -6.00
N SER A 129 0.14 -11.27 -6.81
CA SER A 129 0.87 -12.47 -6.41
C SER A 129 1.91 -12.19 -5.34
N SER A 130 2.60 -11.04 -5.41
CA SER A 130 3.67 -10.70 -4.47
C SER A 130 3.19 -10.09 -3.16
N ALA A 131 2.15 -9.26 -3.19
CA ALA A 131 1.68 -8.50 -2.04
C ALA A 131 0.18 -8.65 -1.73
N GLY A 132 -0.55 -9.41 -2.55
CA GLY A 132 -1.95 -9.70 -2.28
C GLY A 132 -2.12 -10.77 -1.20
N ILE A 133 -3.08 -10.57 -0.31
CA ILE A 133 -3.49 -11.52 0.72
C ILE A 133 -4.84 -12.12 0.36
N ILE A 134 -5.06 -13.40 0.67
CA ILE A 134 -6.37 -14.04 0.54
C ILE A 134 -7.00 -14.05 1.93
N LEU A 135 -8.12 -13.34 2.10
CA LEU A 135 -8.93 -13.49 3.30
C LEU A 135 -9.82 -14.72 3.11
N GLU A 136 -9.72 -15.70 4.02
CA GLU A 136 -10.68 -16.80 4.09
C GLU A 136 -11.97 -16.28 4.74
N ASP A 137 -13.12 -16.46 4.07
CA ASP A 137 -14.46 -16.14 4.59
C ASP A 137 -14.77 -17.03 5.81
N GLN A 138 -14.23 -16.69 6.99
CA GLN A 138 -14.84 -17.09 8.24
C GLN A 138 -15.90 -16.03 8.57
N GLY A 139 -17.14 -16.37 8.24
CA GLY A 139 -18.41 -15.76 8.68
C GLY A 139 -18.36 -14.31 9.19
N ILE A 140 -18.90 -13.39 8.40
CA ILE A 140 -19.19 -12.02 8.82
C ILE A 140 -20.17 -12.04 10.00
N SER A 141 -19.67 -11.80 11.20
CA SER A 141 -20.42 -11.22 12.31
C SER A 141 -19.51 -10.26 13.08
N GLU A 142 -19.71 -8.96 12.86
CA GLU A 142 -19.40 -7.84 13.79
C GLU A 142 -18.01 -7.75 14.47
N GLU A 143 -16.96 -8.37 13.94
CA GLU A 143 -15.58 -8.26 14.48
C GLU A 143 -14.57 -7.77 13.42
N MET A 144 -14.88 -6.69 12.70
CA MET A 144 -13.90 -5.99 11.84
C MET A 144 -13.01 -4.99 12.61
N GLU A 145 -13.18 -4.85 13.93
CA GLU A 145 -12.34 -4.00 14.78
C GLU A 145 -11.03 -4.69 15.23
N ASP A 146 -10.93 -6.02 15.15
CA ASP A 146 -9.80 -6.81 15.67
C ASP A 146 -9.13 -7.68 14.60
N LEU A 147 -8.77 -7.09 13.44
CA LEU A 147 -7.68 -7.69 12.67
C LEU A 147 -6.39 -7.44 13.46
N ASN A 148 -5.96 -8.44 14.23
CA ASN A 148 -4.71 -8.40 14.97
C ASN A 148 -3.54 -8.44 13.97
N ILE A 149 -3.02 -7.26 13.62
CA ILE A 149 -1.91 -7.07 12.67
C ILE A 149 -0.58 -7.65 13.22
N GLU A 150 -0.55 -8.11 14.48
CA GLU A 150 0.61 -8.76 15.11
C GLU A 150 1.15 -9.95 14.30
N GLU A 151 0.30 -10.70 13.58
CA GLU A 151 0.75 -11.82 12.71
C GLU A 151 1.29 -11.37 11.34
N LEU A 152 1.06 -10.13 10.91
CA LEU A 152 1.47 -9.64 9.58
C LEU A 152 2.83 -8.93 9.57
N THR A 153 3.32 -8.44 10.72
CA THR A 153 4.66 -7.83 10.84
C THR A 153 5.74 -8.75 11.41
N SER A 154 5.37 -9.92 11.93
CA SER A 154 6.30 -10.86 12.57
C SER A 154 7.27 -11.54 11.58
N ILE A 155 7.09 -11.38 10.27
CA ILE A 155 8.06 -11.86 9.28
C ILE A 155 9.21 -10.86 9.05
N GLN A 156 9.10 -9.58 9.46
CA GLN A 156 10.13 -8.58 9.15
C GLN A 156 10.78 -7.87 10.36
N ASN A 157 10.26 -7.99 11.59
CA ASN A 157 10.93 -7.42 12.76
C ASN A 157 10.67 -8.26 14.02
N GLU A 158 11.24 -9.46 14.09
CA GLU A 158 11.49 -10.04 15.41
C GLU A 158 12.64 -9.28 16.09
N PRO A 159 12.52 -8.90 17.37
CA PRO A 159 13.63 -8.34 18.12
C PRO A 159 14.82 -9.31 18.06
N LEU A 160 15.99 -8.84 17.60
CA LEU A 160 17.21 -9.65 17.54
C LEU A 160 17.58 -10.28 18.91
N GLU A 161 16.98 -9.77 19.98
CA GLU A 161 17.13 -10.18 21.38
C GLU A 161 16.38 -11.48 21.72
N SER A 162 15.33 -11.87 20.97
CA SER A 162 14.55 -13.09 21.24
C SER A 162 14.96 -14.31 20.39
N ILE A 163 15.83 -14.12 19.41
CA ILE A 163 16.20 -15.13 18.42
C ILE A 163 17.39 -15.96 18.90
N SER A 164 17.49 -17.24 18.53
CA SER A 164 18.66 -18.08 18.89
C SER A 164 19.93 -17.70 18.11
N LEU A 165 21.11 -18.10 18.61
CA LEU A 165 22.38 -17.83 17.91
C LEU A 165 22.43 -18.45 16.50
N GLU A 166 21.82 -19.62 16.31
CA GLU A 166 21.80 -20.34 15.04
C GLU A 166 20.91 -19.64 14.00
N GLU A 167 19.78 -19.08 14.45
CA GLU A 167 18.89 -18.28 13.62
C GLU A 167 19.50 -16.89 13.29
N LEU A 168 20.25 -16.28 14.22
CA LEU A 168 20.99 -15.04 13.95
C LEU A 168 22.09 -15.27 12.89
N GLU A 169 22.80 -16.41 12.94
CA GLU A 169 23.79 -16.77 11.92
C GLU A 169 23.15 -17.02 10.55
N THR A 170 21.93 -17.59 10.52
CA THR A 170 21.16 -17.77 9.29
C THR A 170 20.73 -16.42 8.70
N LYS A 171 20.15 -15.53 9.50
CA LYS A 171 19.74 -14.18 9.07
C LYS A 171 20.93 -13.31 8.63
N LEU A 172 22.11 -13.48 9.23
CA LEU A 172 23.32 -12.79 8.80
C LEU A 172 23.74 -13.20 7.39
N ASN A 173 23.69 -14.49 7.08
CA ASN A 173 24.05 -15.00 5.76
C ASN A 173 23.05 -14.54 4.69
N GLU A 174 21.76 -14.49 5.02
CA GLU A 174 20.73 -13.96 4.14
C GLU A 174 20.91 -12.45 3.87
N ALA A 175 21.23 -11.66 4.91
CA ALA A 175 21.49 -10.23 4.77
C ALA A 175 22.71 -9.94 3.88
N ILE A 176 23.77 -10.74 4.00
CA ILE A 176 24.97 -10.63 3.13
C ILE A 176 24.65 -11.05 1.69
N ALA A 177 23.85 -12.12 1.50
CA ALA A 177 23.46 -12.59 0.18
C ALA A 177 22.58 -11.58 -0.58
N ASN A 178 21.81 -10.78 0.15
CA ASN A 178 20.94 -9.74 -0.39
C ASN A 178 21.61 -8.36 -0.45
N GLU A 179 22.92 -8.26 -0.18
CA GLU A 179 23.68 -7.00 -0.14
C GLU A 179 23.14 -5.95 0.86
N ASP A 180 22.38 -6.39 1.87
CA ASP A 180 21.89 -5.55 2.96
C ASP A 180 22.95 -5.46 4.08
N TYR A 181 23.96 -4.65 3.82
CA TYR A 181 25.10 -4.46 4.73
C TYR A 181 24.71 -3.79 6.06
N GLU A 182 23.60 -3.03 6.10
CA GLU A 182 23.16 -2.35 7.33
C GLU A 182 22.56 -3.36 8.31
N SER A 183 21.65 -4.21 7.85
CA SER A 183 21.09 -5.30 8.66
C SER A 183 22.17 -6.29 9.08
N ALA A 184 23.10 -6.64 8.17
CA ALA A 184 24.21 -7.53 8.47
C ALA A 184 25.13 -6.99 9.59
N SER A 185 25.34 -5.67 9.66
CA SER A 185 26.13 -5.05 10.74
C SER A 185 25.43 -5.21 12.10
N ARG A 186 24.13 -4.93 12.17
CA ARG A 186 23.34 -5.01 13.42
C ARG A 186 23.26 -6.44 13.95
N ILE A 187 23.07 -7.43 13.07
CA ILE A 187 23.02 -8.85 13.44
C ILE A 187 24.40 -9.31 13.93
N ARG A 188 25.48 -8.87 13.30
CA ARG A 188 26.85 -9.20 13.72
C ARG A 188 27.18 -8.64 15.09
N ASP A 189 26.84 -7.38 15.35
CA ASP A 189 27.05 -6.74 16.65
C ASP A 189 26.29 -7.49 17.77
N GLU A 190 25.09 -8.00 17.48
CA GLU A 190 24.31 -8.81 18.42
C GLU A 190 24.92 -10.19 18.68
N ILE A 191 25.40 -10.87 17.64
CA ILE A 191 26.11 -12.17 17.80
C ILE A 191 27.36 -11.99 18.65
N ASP A 192 28.15 -10.94 18.40
CA ASP A 192 29.38 -10.66 19.14
C ASP A 192 29.09 -10.28 20.60
N ARG A 193 28.02 -9.52 20.85
CA ARG A 193 27.53 -9.21 22.21
C ARG A 193 27.21 -10.48 23.00
N ARG A 194 26.60 -11.49 22.36
CA ARG A 194 26.21 -12.77 22.98
C ARG A 194 27.36 -13.75 23.15
N LYS A 195 28.37 -13.71 22.29
CA LYS A 195 29.59 -14.55 22.41
C LYS A 195 30.61 -13.99 23.42
N SER A 196 30.49 -12.72 23.80
CA SER A 196 31.38 -12.02 24.76
C SER A 196 30.91 -12.11 26.23
N ASN A 197 29.71 -12.64 26.48
CA ASN A 197 29.17 -12.96 27.82
C ASN A 197 29.15 -14.49 28.04
#